data_AF-A0A1Q7DCD7-F1
#
_entry.id   AF-A0A1Q7DCD7-F1
#
_cell.length_a   1.000
_cell.length_b   1.000
_cell.length_c   1.000
_cell.angle_alpha   90.00
_cell.angle_beta   90.00
_cell.angle_gamma   90.00
#
_symmetry.space_group_name_H-M   'P 1'
#
loop_
_entity.id
_entity.type
_entity.pdbx_description
1 polymer ?
#
loop_
_entity_poly.entity_id
_entity_poly.type
_entity_poly.pdbx_seq_one_letter_code
_entity_poly.pdbx_strand_id
1 'polypeptide(L)'
;MLEIADLLSHADQYDKQVVVVVGKVTGLQVATNRQGQLAYGFLLNDAKGSVKVVGLGKAEVHDGEQVIVEGVFSRLRQVGRAVVYNEIKASSIRALDRLNPDLVG
;
A
#
# COMPACT_ATOMS: atom_id res chain seq x y z
N MET A 1 0.66 3.99 14.15
CA MET A 1 0.58 3.84 12.68
C MET A 1 1.27 5.04 12.07
N LEU A 2 1.99 4.86 10.96
CA LEU A 2 2.72 5.91 10.27
C LEU A 2 1.79 6.62 9.28
N GLU A 3 1.88 7.94 9.19
CA GLU A 3 1.20 8.73 8.15
C GLU A 3 1.96 8.61 6.82
N ILE A 4 1.27 8.65 5.67
CA ILE A 4 1.96 8.54 4.37
C ILE A 4 2.86 9.75 4.16
N ALA A 5 2.45 10.95 4.56
CA ALA A 5 3.30 12.13 4.51
C ALA A 5 4.64 11.96 5.24
N ASP A 6 4.62 11.34 6.42
CA ASP A 6 5.82 11.13 7.24
C ASP A 6 6.72 10.04 6.62
N LEU A 7 6.11 8.97 6.08
CA LEU A 7 6.81 7.95 5.32
C LEU A 7 7.56 8.56 4.13
N LEU A 8 6.90 9.43 3.36
CA LEU A 8 7.46 10.04 2.17
C LEU A 8 8.53 11.09 2.48
N SER A 9 8.33 11.88 3.55
CA SER A 9 9.30 12.93 3.96
C SER A 9 10.59 12.35 4.53
N HIS A 10 10.56 11.11 5.01
CA HIS A 10 11.71 10.41 5.59
C HIS A 10 11.98 9.08 4.89
N ALA A 11 11.74 9.02 3.57
CA ALA A 11 11.79 7.78 2.78
C ALA A 11 13.12 7.02 2.90
N ASP A 12 14.25 7.71 3.07
CA ASP A 12 15.57 7.08 3.25
C ASP A 12 15.68 6.30 4.57
N GLN A 13 14.98 6.73 5.63
CA GLN A 13 14.98 6.05 6.94
C GLN A 13 14.14 4.76 6.90
N TYR A 14 13.10 4.76 6.08
CA TYR A 14 12.16 3.66 5.96
C TYR A 14 12.47 2.71 4.79
N ASP A 15 13.47 3.00 3.95
CA ASP A 15 13.83 2.14 2.83
C ASP A 15 14.15 0.72 3.33
N LYS A 16 13.47 -0.26 2.75
CA LYS A 16 13.53 -1.69 3.10
C LYS A 16 13.08 -2.02 4.53
N GLN A 17 12.44 -1.08 5.24
CA GLN A 17 11.86 -1.32 6.55
C GLN A 17 10.42 -1.81 6.44
N VAL A 18 9.99 -2.56 7.46
CA VAL A 18 8.57 -2.87 7.65
C VAL A 18 7.86 -1.60 8.14
N VAL A 19 6.78 -1.23 7.48
CA VAL A 19 5.95 -0.07 7.81
C VAL A 19 4.49 -0.49 7.97
N VAL A 20 3.77 0.25 8.82
CA VAL A 20 2.31 0.11 8.98
C VAL A 20 1.69 1.48 8.74
N VAL A 21 0.99 1.62 7.62
CA VAL A 21 0.37 2.87 7.15
C VAL A 21 -1.13 2.71 6.99
N VAL A 22 -1.86 3.82 7.12
CA VAL A 22 -3.30 3.89 6.92
C VAL A 22 -3.60 4.80 5.74
N GLY A 23 -4.58 4.43 4.94
CA GLY A 23 -5.04 5.29 3.85
C GLY A 23 -6.24 4.72 3.12
N LYS A 24 -6.70 5.47 2.13
CA LYS A 24 -7.82 5.11 1.27
C LYS A 24 -7.31 4.45 -0.01
N VAL A 25 -7.91 3.31 -0.37
CA VAL A 25 -7.61 2.58 -1.61
C VAL A 25 -8.18 3.32 -2.81
N THR A 26 -7.36 3.50 -3.85
CA THR A 26 -7.79 4.03 -5.15
C THR A 26 -7.04 3.37 -6.30
N GLY A 27 -7.69 3.22 -7.45
CA GLY A 27 -7.05 2.72 -8.66
C GLY A 27 -6.61 1.27 -8.54
N LEU A 28 -7.39 0.42 -7.85
CA LEU A 28 -7.13 -1.01 -7.74
C LEU A 28 -7.06 -1.67 -9.11
N GLN A 29 -5.95 -2.37 -9.36
CA GLN A 29 -5.72 -3.16 -10.56
C GLN A 29 -5.26 -4.55 -10.16
N VAL A 30 -5.81 -5.56 -10.84
CA VAL A 30 -5.43 -6.96 -10.69
C VAL A 30 -4.73 -7.40 -11.98
N ALA A 31 -3.60 -8.06 -11.84
CA ALA A 31 -2.79 -8.53 -12.96
C ALA A 31 -2.04 -9.81 -12.60
N THR A 32 -1.52 -10.50 -13.60
CA THR A 32 -0.55 -11.58 -13.39
C THR A 32 0.85 -10.99 -13.35
N ASN A 33 1.61 -11.27 -12.30
CA ASN A 33 3.00 -10.82 -12.18
C ASN A 33 3.93 -11.60 -13.14
N ARG A 34 5.21 -11.20 -13.20
CA ARG A 34 6.21 -11.84 -14.09
C ARG A 34 6.45 -13.33 -13.79
N GLN A 35 6.05 -13.81 -12.62
CA GLN A 35 6.19 -15.21 -12.21
C GLN A 35 4.92 -16.04 -12.51
N GLY A 36 3.92 -15.46 -13.17
CA GLY A 36 2.66 -16.14 -13.46
C GLY A 36 1.67 -16.17 -12.28
N GLN A 37 1.94 -15.43 -11.20
CA GLN A 37 1.07 -15.39 -10.02
C GLN A 37 0.09 -14.23 -10.10
N LEU A 38 -1.13 -14.44 -9.59
CA LEU A 38 -2.07 -13.34 -9.38
C LEU A 38 -1.46 -12.31 -8.42
N ALA A 39 -1.58 -11.04 -8.79
CA ALA A 39 -1.12 -9.92 -8.00
C ALA A 39 -2.09 -8.76 -8.17
N TYR A 40 -2.00 -7.80 -7.26
CA TYR A 40 -2.76 -6.57 -7.35
C TYR A 40 -1.88 -5.38 -6.97
N GLY A 41 -2.28 -4.21 -7.43
CA GLY A 41 -1.69 -2.96 -7.00
C GLY A 41 -2.73 -1.84 -6.96
N PHE A 42 -2.51 -0.87 -6.09
CA PHE A 42 -3.37 0.29 -5.93
C PHE A 42 -2.55 1.46 -5.37
N LEU A 43 -3.14 2.65 -5.37
CA LEU A 43 -2.62 3.81 -4.63
C LEU A 43 -3.32 3.89 -3.28
N LEU A 44 -2.52 3.94 -2.22
CA LEU A 44 -2.97 4.24 -0.88
C LEU A 44 -2.79 5.75 -0.66
N ASN A 45 -3.89 6.45 -0.44
CA ASN A 45 -3.89 7.91 -0.30
C ASN A 45 -4.23 8.34 1.13
N ASP A 46 -3.59 9.41 1.58
CA ASP A 46 -4.08 10.21 2.70
C ASP A 46 -4.31 11.66 2.23
N ALA A 47 -4.54 12.59 3.17
CA ALA A 47 -4.77 14.00 2.84
C ALA A 47 -3.52 14.73 2.28
N LYS A 48 -2.34 14.12 2.36
CA LYS A 48 -1.03 14.76 2.17
C LYS A 48 -0.12 14.03 1.18
N GLY A 49 -0.48 12.83 0.72
CA GLY A 49 0.32 12.06 -0.21
C GLY A 49 -0.32 10.74 -0.64
N SER A 50 0.38 10.07 -1.54
CA SER A 50 0.00 8.77 -2.08
C SER A 50 1.22 7.85 -2.15
N VAL A 51 1.05 6.58 -1.80
CA VAL A 51 2.07 5.54 -1.97
C VAL A 51 1.50 4.37 -2.74
N LYS A 52 2.28 3.78 -3.64
CA LYS A 52 1.86 2.58 -4.35
C LYS A 52 1.92 1.39 -3.41
N VAL A 53 0.89 0.56 -3.42
CA VAL A 53 0.86 -0.71 -2.70
C VAL A 53 0.77 -1.83 -3.72
N VAL A 54 1.55 -2.90 -3.53
CA VAL A 54 1.47 -4.13 -4.32
C VAL A 54 1.34 -5.32 -3.40
N GLY A 55 0.50 -6.28 -3.77
CA GLY A 55 0.31 -7.53 -3.04
C GLY A 55 0.20 -8.72 -4.00
N LEU A 56 0.38 -9.91 -3.45
CA LEU A 56 0.21 -11.18 -4.16
C LEU A 56 -1.12 -11.83 -3.79
N GLY A 57 -1.65 -12.64 -4.69
CA GLY A 57 -2.93 -13.32 -4.52
C GLY A 57 -4.13 -12.46 -4.92
N LYS A 58 -5.29 -12.78 -4.37
CA LYS A 58 -6.54 -12.06 -4.61
C LYS A 58 -6.57 -10.80 -3.73
N ALA A 59 -6.96 -9.67 -4.31
CA ALA A 59 -7.23 -8.47 -3.53
C ALA A 59 -8.50 -8.68 -2.67
N GLU A 60 -8.41 -8.39 -1.38
CA GLU A 60 -9.56 -8.47 -0.43
C GLU A 60 -10.10 -7.09 -0.04
N VAL A 61 -9.71 -6.07 -0.81
CA VAL A 61 -10.08 -4.66 -0.64
C VAL A 61 -10.61 -4.07 -1.94
N HIS A 62 -11.33 -2.97 -1.85
CA HIS A 62 -11.94 -2.27 -2.99
C HIS A 62 -11.59 -0.78 -3.00
N ASP A 63 -11.69 -0.15 -4.17
CA ASP A 63 -11.59 1.29 -4.28
C ASP A 63 -12.60 1.99 -3.38
N GLY A 64 -12.12 3.01 -2.66
CA GLY A 64 -12.92 3.75 -1.70
C GLY A 64 -12.77 3.29 -0.25
N GLU A 65 -12.29 2.06 -0.01
CA GLU A 65 -12.13 1.52 1.34
C GLU A 65 -10.96 2.18 2.08
N GLN A 66 -11.16 2.43 3.37
CA GLN A 66 -10.08 2.83 4.27
C GLN A 66 -9.41 1.57 4.83
N VAL A 67 -8.09 1.45 4.69
CA VAL A 67 -7.35 0.23 5.03
C VAL A 67 -6.10 0.53 5.85
N ILE A 68 -5.68 -0.46 6.64
CA ILE A 68 -4.35 -0.55 7.25
C ILE A 68 -3.50 -1.47 6.34
N VAL A 69 -2.36 -0.98 5.89
CA VAL A 69 -1.38 -1.75 5.12
C VAL A 69 -0.13 -1.95 5.95
N GLU A 70 0.25 -3.19 6.11
CA GLU A 70 1.55 -3.61 6.64
C GLU A 70 2.39 -4.21 5.51
N GLY A 71 3.65 -3.81 5.41
CA GLY A 71 4.53 -4.32 4.36
C GLY A 71 5.92 -3.71 4.37
N VAL A 72 6.74 -4.11 3.41
CA VAL A 72 8.09 -3.55 3.24
C VAL A 72 8.04 -2.37 2.31
N PHE A 73 8.48 -1.20 2.79
CA PHE A 73 8.61 0.00 1.97
C PHE A 73 9.88 -0.03 1.12
N SER A 74 9.80 0.46 -0.10
CA SER A 74 10.95 0.71 -0.97
C SER A 74 10.84 2.11 -1.51
N ARG A 75 11.89 2.91 -1.29
CA ARG A 75 11.88 4.32 -1.70
C ARG A 75 12.01 4.48 -3.20
N LEU A 76 11.60 5.66 -3.66
CA LEU A 76 11.81 6.11 -5.02
C LEU A 76 13.29 6.07 -5.35
N ARG A 77 13.62 5.45 -6.47
CA ARG A 77 14.97 5.45 -7.02
C ARG A 77 14.94 5.45 -8.53
N GLN A 78 15.88 6.18 -9.11
CA GLN A 78 16.13 6.11 -10.54
C GLN A 78 17.19 5.03 -10.79
N VAL A 79 16.85 4.02 -11.58
CA VAL A 79 17.78 2.96 -12.01
C VAL A 79 17.92 3.05 -13.51
N GLY A 80 18.99 3.69 -13.97
CA GLY A 80 19.18 4.03 -15.37
C GLY A 80 18.06 4.94 -15.88
N ARG A 81 17.27 4.42 -16.82
CA ARG A 81 16.10 5.14 -17.40
C ARG A 81 14.77 4.84 -16.69
N ALA A 82 14.75 3.90 -15.75
CA ALA A 82 13.53 3.52 -15.05
C ALA A 82 13.38 4.29 -13.73
N VAL A 83 12.18 4.79 -13.46
CA VAL A 83 11.78 5.30 -12.15
C VAL A 83 11.09 4.18 -11.38
N VAL A 84 11.66 3.78 -10.25
CA VAL A 84 10.95 2.99 -9.26
C VAL A 84 10.26 3.98 -8.34
N TYR A 85 8.94 3.94 -8.26
CA TYR A 85 8.16 4.79 -7.36
C TYR A 85 8.26 4.28 -5.92
N ASN A 86 7.93 5.14 -4.95
CA ASN A 86 7.69 4.72 -3.56
C ASN A 86 6.62 3.63 -3.55
N GLU A 87 6.99 2.44 -3.09
CA GLU A 87 6.15 1.25 -3.15
C GLU A 87 6.20 0.49 -1.83
N ILE A 88 5.05 0.02 -1.36
CA ILE A 88 4.93 -0.92 -0.26
C ILE A 88 4.56 -2.28 -0.84
N LYS A 89 5.42 -3.27 -0.60
CA LYS A 89 5.08 -4.68 -0.82
C LYS A 89 4.33 -5.19 0.40
N ALA A 90 3.02 -5.32 0.28
CA ALA A 90 2.14 -5.65 1.38
C ALA A 90 2.32 -7.12 1.82
N SER A 91 2.43 -7.31 3.13
CA SER A 91 2.31 -8.61 3.80
C SER A 91 0.91 -8.81 4.40
N SER A 92 0.24 -7.72 4.80
CA SER A 92 -1.13 -7.74 5.30
C SER A 92 -1.88 -6.46 4.94
N ILE A 93 -3.15 -6.60 4.56
CA ILE A 93 -4.05 -5.47 4.33
C ILE A 93 -5.35 -5.76 5.08
N ARG A 94 -5.81 -4.80 5.88
CA ARG A 94 -7.04 -4.93 6.67
C ARG A 94 -7.92 -3.71 6.44
N ALA A 95 -9.16 -3.93 6.02
CA ALA A 95 -10.15 -2.87 5.93
C ALA A 95 -10.58 -2.41 7.33
N LEU A 96 -10.65 -1.11 7.55
CA LEU A 96 -10.95 -0.50 8.85
C LEU A 96 -12.41 -0.68 9.26
N ASP A 97 -13.32 -0.72 8.30
CA ASP A 97 -14.73 -1.04 8.50
C ASP A 97 -14.95 -2.45 9.06
N ARG A 98 -14.12 -3.42 8.65
CA ARG A 98 -14.14 -4.81 9.16
C ARG A 98 -13.53 -4.97 10.56
N LEU A 99 -12.89 -3.93 11.10
CA LEU A 99 -12.38 -3.92 12.48
C LEU A 99 -13.45 -3.52 13.51
N ASN A 100 -14.60 -2.98 13.07
CA ASN A 100 -15.75 -2.66 13.93
C ASN A 100 -17.04 -3.35 13.43
N PRO A 101 -17.19 -4.67 13.58
CA PRO A 101 -18.46 -5.33 13.31
C PRO A 101 -19.57 -5.01 14.33
N ASP A 102 -19.23 -4.43 15.49
CA ASP A 102 -20.12 -4.38 16.68
C ASP A 102 -20.98 -3.10 16.83
N LEU A 103 -21.14 -2.28 15.79
CA LEU A 103 -21.97 -1.05 15.87
C LEU A 103 -23.19 -1.05 14.92
N VAL A 104 -23.75 -2.23 14.65
CA VAL A 104 -25.11 -2.34 14.13
C VAL A 104 -25.90 -3.26 15.07
N GLY A 105 -26.55 -2.64 16.04
CA GLY A 105 -27.65 -3.21 16.83
C GLY A 105 -28.97 -2.55 16.43
#